data_AF-A0A2D4NTT0-F1
#
_entry.id   AF-A0A2D4NTT0-F1
#
_cell.length_a   1.000
_cell.length_b   1.000
_cell.length_c   1.000
_cell.angle_alpha   90.00
_cell.angle_beta   90.00
_cell.angle_gamma   90.00
#
_symmetry.space_group_name_H-M   'P 1'
#
loop_
_entity.id
_entity.type
_entity.pdbx_description
1 polymer ?
#
loop_
_entity_poly.entity_id
_entity_poly.type
_entity_poly.pdbx_seq_one_letter_code
_entity_poly.pdbx_strand_id
1 'polypeptide(L)'
;EERCKHQVEYLGLLENVRVRRAGYAYRQTYEKFLHRYKIIPEFTWPNHKLPSDKEAVKKLIEHCGFQDDVAYGKTKIFIRTPRTLFTLEEMHAKMLEWVVLFLQKVRSYIEVSYKVIYI
;
A
#
# COMPACT_ATOMS: atom_id res chain seq x y z
N GLU A 1 -36.84 3.29 -14.71
CA GLU A 1 -36.44 3.04 -13.31
C GLU A 1 -36.82 1.65 -12.79
N GLU A 2 -38.05 1.19 -13.01
CA GLU A 2 -38.56 -0.08 -12.46
C GLU A 2 -37.73 -1.32 -12.85
N ARG A 3 -37.26 -1.40 -14.11
CA ARG A 3 -36.37 -2.47 -14.58
C ARG A 3 -35.00 -2.48 -13.88
N CYS A 4 -34.41 -1.32 -13.61
CA CYS A 4 -33.10 -1.25 -12.92
C CYS A 4 -33.23 -1.65 -11.46
N LYS A 5 -34.30 -1.24 -10.78
CA LYS A 5 -34.54 -1.62 -9.39
C LYS A 5 -34.79 -3.12 -9.27
N HIS A 6 -35.59 -3.69 -10.17
CA HIS A 6 -35.81 -5.13 -10.24
C HIS A 6 -34.51 -5.90 -10.50
N GLN A 7 -33.62 -5.40 -11.37
CA GLN A 7 -32.31 -6.03 -11.60
C GLN A 7 -31.41 -5.98 -10.36
N VAL A 8 -31.37 -4.86 -9.63
CA VAL A 8 -30.56 -4.71 -8.41
C VAL A 8 -31.03 -5.67 -7.32
N GLU A 9 -32.35 -5.82 -7.16
CA GLU A 9 -32.97 -6.74 -6.20
C GLU A 9 -32.81 -8.20 -6.63
N TYR A 10 -33.09 -8.53 -7.89
CA TYR A 10 -32.99 -9.89 -8.44
C TYR A 10 -31.55 -10.44 -8.39
N LEU A 11 -30.56 -9.61 -8.69
CA LEU A 11 -29.14 -9.97 -8.58
C LEU A 11 -28.63 -9.93 -7.13
N GLY A 12 -29.46 -9.50 -6.17
CA GLY A 12 -29.07 -9.37 -4.77
C GLY A 12 -27.86 -8.47 -4.59
N LEU A 13 -27.73 -7.40 -5.38
CA LEU A 13 -26.51 -6.57 -5.39
C LEU A 13 -26.24 -5.93 -4.03
N LEU A 14 -27.30 -5.52 -3.31
CA LEU A 14 -27.18 -4.97 -1.96
C LEU A 14 -26.63 -6.00 -0.96
N GLU A 15 -27.13 -7.23 -1.00
CA GLU A 15 -26.64 -8.33 -0.14
C GLU A 15 -25.19 -8.69 -0.50
N ASN A 16 -24.85 -8.75 -1.79
CA ASN A 16 -23.47 -8.95 -2.24
C ASN A 16 -22.53 -7.84 -1.75
N VAL A 17 -22.98 -6.58 -1.79
CA VAL A 17 -22.23 -5.44 -1.25
C VAL A 17 -22.12 -5.53 0.27
N ARG A 18 -23.19 -5.89 0.99
CA ARG A 18 -23.16 -6.09 2.44
C ARG A 18 -22.20 -7.19 2.86
N VAL A 19 -22.24 -8.36 2.22
CA VAL A 19 -21.32 -9.48 2.51
C VAL A 19 -19.87 -9.07 2.25
N ARG A 20 -19.61 -8.31 1.17
CA ARG A 20 -18.27 -7.77 0.90
C ARG A 20 -17.83 -6.74 1.93
N ARG A 21 -18.74 -5.90 2.46
CA ARG A 21 -18.46 -4.92 3.52
C ARG A 21 -18.31 -5.55 4.90
N ALA A 22 -18.98 -6.67 5.17
CA ALA A 22 -18.84 -7.44 6.41
C ALA A 22 -17.56 -8.31 6.42
N GLY A 23 -17.01 -8.60 5.24
CA GLY A 23 -15.74 -9.30 5.07
C GLY A 23 -14.55 -8.35 4.99
N TYR A 24 -13.63 -8.62 4.07
CA TYR A 24 -12.46 -7.78 3.83
C TYR A 24 -12.76 -6.73 2.75
N ALA A 25 -12.69 -5.46 3.10
CA ALA A 25 -12.90 -4.35 2.16
C ALA A 25 -11.88 -4.34 1.02
N TYR A 26 -10.65 -4.82 1.27
CA TYR A 26 -9.58 -4.81 0.27
C TYR A 26 -8.83 -6.14 0.22
N ARG A 27 -8.38 -6.53 -0.98
CA ARG A 27 -7.61 -7.76 -1.21
C ARG A 27 -6.62 -7.55 -2.35
N GLN A 28 -5.36 -7.93 -2.15
CA GLN A 28 -4.31 -7.77 -3.16
C GLN A 28 -3.23 -8.85 -3.03
N THR A 29 -2.53 -9.16 -4.12
CA THR A 29 -1.36 -10.06 -4.07
C THR A 29 -0.21 -9.43 -3.29
N TYR A 30 0.58 -10.25 -2.61
CA TYR A 30 1.71 -9.77 -1.81
C TYR A 30 2.69 -8.94 -2.64
N GLU A 31 3.05 -9.42 -3.83
CA GLU A 31 3.91 -8.71 -4.78
C GLU A 31 3.42 -7.28 -5.09
N LYS A 32 2.15 -7.14 -5.50
CA LYS A 32 1.58 -5.83 -5.84
C LYS A 32 1.48 -4.90 -4.62
N PHE A 33 1.17 -5.48 -3.46
CA PHE A 33 1.12 -4.73 -2.21
C PHE A 33 2.52 -4.21 -1.82
N LEU A 34 3.54 -5.07 -1.86
CA LEU A 34 4.92 -4.67 -1.59
C LEU A 34 5.42 -3.63 -2.59
N HIS A 35 5.18 -3.83 -3.89
CA HIS A 35 5.63 -2.88 -4.90
C HIS A 35 5.14 -1.46 -4.61
N ARG A 36 3.92 -1.33 -4.08
CA ARG A 36 3.34 -0.04 -3.67
C ARG A 36 3.90 0.45 -2.33
N TYR A 37 3.88 -0.38 -1.30
CA TYR A 37 4.12 0.10 0.07
C TYR A 37 5.56 -0.12 0.59
N LYS A 38 6.45 -0.74 -0.17
CA LYS A 38 7.83 -1.04 0.26
C LYS A 38 8.67 0.18 0.66
N ILE A 39 8.27 1.38 0.24
CA ILE A 39 8.95 2.64 0.58
C ILE A 39 8.63 3.10 2.02
N ILE A 40 7.58 2.57 2.65
CA ILE A 40 7.17 3.02 3.99
C ILE A 40 8.21 2.61 5.05
N PRO A 41 8.58 1.31 5.16
CA PRO A 41 9.64 0.88 6.06
C PRO A 41 11.01 0.86 5.38
N GLU A 42 12.05 1.31 6.10
CA GLU A 42 13.44 1.27 5.62
C GLU A 42 13.91 -0.16 5.29
N PHE A 43 13.45 -1.18 6.02
CA PHE A 43 13.93 -2.56 5.86
C PHE A 43 13.34 -3.31 4.65
N THR A 44 12.29 -2.78 4.02
CA THR A 44 11.71 -3.36 2.79
C THR A 44 12.23 -2.69 1.51
N TRP A 45 12.89 -1.55 1.64
CA TRP A 45 13.42 -0.78 0.50
C TRP A 45 14.93 -0.98 0.33
N PRO A 46 15.48 -1.02 -0.91
CA PRO A 46 14.78 -1.08 -2.20
C PRO A 46 14.25 -2.49 -2.55
N ASN A 47 14.89 -3.52 -1.98
CA ASN A 47 14.54 -4.94 -2.06
C ASN A 47 14.57 -5.52 -0.65
N HIS A 48 13.53 -6.26 -0.24
CA HIS A 48 13.55 -6.90 1.07
C HIS A 48 14.52 -8.10 1.07
N LYS A 49 15.24 -8.28 2.18
CA LYS A 49 16.10 -9.46 2.41
C LYS A 49 15.36 -10.64 3.05
N LEU A 50 14.04 -10.55 3.13
CA LEU A 50 13.21 -11.53 3.82
C LEU A 50 12.95 -12.77 2.95
N PRO A 51 12.68 -13.94 3.57
CA PRO A 51 12.54 -15.22 2.86
C PRO A 51 11.35 -15.28 1.90
N SER A 52 10.32 -14.45 2.12
CA SER A 52 9.11 -14.42 1.32
C SER A 52 8.47 -13.04 1.35
N ASP A 53 7.82 -12.66 0.26
CA ASP A 53 6.96 -11.48 0.16
C ASP A 53 5.91 -11.43 1.28
N LYS A 54 5.37 -12.59 1.68
CA LYS A 54 4.39 -12.66 2.77
C LYS A 54 4.99 -12.16 4.09
N GLU A 55 6.22 -12.56 4.40
CA GLU A 55 6.92 -12.14 5.61
C GLU A 55 7.28 -10.65 5.55
N ALA A 56 7.65 -10.14 4.37
CA ALA A 56 7.87 -8.72 4.15
C ALA A 56 6.62 -7.88 4.38
N VAL A 57 5.47 -8.32 3.84
CA VAL A 57 4.19 -7.66 4.07
C VAL A 57 3.79 -7.75 5.54
N LYS A 58 4.02 -8.89 6.20
CA LYS A 58 3.73 -9.05 7.62
C LYS A 58 4.49 -8.02 8.45
N LYS A 59 5.82 -7.96 8.32
CA LYS A 59 6.64 -6.97 9.04
C LYS A 59 6.26 -5.52 8.72
N LEU A 60 5.91 -5.20 7.47
CA LEU A 60 5.43 -3.86 7.09
C LEU A 60 4.15 -3.50 7.85
N ILE A 61 3.18 -4.41 7.88
CA ILE A 61 1.91 -4.20 8.60
C ILE A 61 2.14 -4.13 10.12
N GLU A 62 3.05 -4.93 10.65
CA GLU A 62 3.46 -4.87 12.06
C GLU A 62 4.07 -3.50 12.40
N HIS A 63 4.96 -2.98 11.54
CA HIS A 63 5.55 -1.65 11.68
C HIS A 63 4.52 -0.52 11.62
N CYS A 64 3.47 -0.67 10.81
CA CYS A 64 2.39 0.31 10.71
C CYS A 64 1.32 0.16 11.81
N GLY A 65 1.38 -0.90 12.63
CA GLY A 65 0.42 -1.12 13.73
C GLY A 65 -0.97 -1.63 13.28
N PHE A 66 -1.09 -2.25 12.11
CA PHE A 66 -2.39 -2.71 11.58
C PHE A 66 -2.60 -4.23 11.63
N GLN A 67 -1.95 -4.92 12.58
CA GLN A 67 -1.96 -6.39 12.65
C GLN A 67 -3.38 -6.97 12.83
N ASP A 68 -4.23 -6.31 13.63
CA ASP A 68 -5.57 -6.80 13.97
C ASP A 68 -6.63 -6.60 12.86
N ASP A 69 -6.33 -5.70 11.91
CA ASP A 69 -7.24 -5.32 10.82
C ASP A 69 -6.90 -6.02 9.49
N VAL A 70 -5.90 -6.91 9.52
CA VAL A 70 -5.39 -7.60 8.33
C VAL A 70 -5.46 -9.11 8.52
N ALA A 71 -5.74 -9.82 7.43
CA ALA A 71 -5.57 -11.26 7.36
C ALA A 71 -4.68 -11.68 6.19
N TYR A 72 -3.96 -12.77 6.41
CA TYR A 72 -2.94 -13.26 5.49
C TYR A 72 -3.41 -14.55 4.82
N GLY A 73 -3.73 -14.49 3.53
CA GLY A 73 -4.02 -15.67 2.73
C GLY A 73 -2.75 -16.39 2.25
N LYS A 74 -2.94 -17.34 1.33
CA LYS A 74 -1.82 -18.06 0.69
C LYS A 74 -0.99 -17.13 -0.22
N THR A 75 -1.65 -16.35 -1.07
CA THR A 75 -1.00 -15.49 -2.08
C THR A 75 -1.37 -14.01 -1.96
N LYS A 76 -2.32 -13.67 -1.08
CA LYS A 76 -2.93 -12.35 -0.99
C LYS A 76 -3.04 -11.89 0.46
N ILE A 77 -2.87 -10.58 0.65
CA ILE A 77 -3.26 -9.86 1.86
C ILE A 77 -4.72 -9.42 1.75
N PHE A 78 -5.42 -9.46 2.88
CA PHE A 78 -6.80 -9.02 3.02
C PHE A 78 -6.89 -7.97 4.12
N ILE A 79 -7.46 -6.81 3.83
CA ILE A 79 -7.60 -5.70 4.78
C ILE A 79 -9.08 -5.54 5.07
N ARG A 80 -9.44 -5.52 6.36
CA ARG A 80 -10.82 -5.48 6.83
C ARG A 80 -11.40 -4.09 6.67
N THR A 81 -10.75 -3.07 7.21
CA THR A 81 -11.31 -1.71 7.26
C THR A 81 -10.70 -0.81 6.19
N PRO A 82 -11.50 0.01 5.47
CA PRO A 82 -10.97 0.95 4.48
C PRO A 82 -10.06 2.03 5.09
N ARG A 83 -10.26 2.36 6.37
CA ARG A 83 -9.43 3.31 7.13
C ARG A 83 -7.95 2.92 7.12
N THR A 84 -7.64 1.63 7.28
CA THR A 84 -6.27 1.10 7.23
C THR A 84 -5.64 1.36 5.88
N LEU A 85 -6.38 1.12 4.79
CA LEU A 85 -5.90 1.39 3.44
C LEU A 85 -5.64 2.88 3.22
N PHE A 86 -6.55 3.76 3.63
CA PHE A 86 -6.34 5.21 3.51
C PHE A 86 -5.11 5.68 4.27
N THR A 87 -4.91 5.16 5.49
CA THR A 87 -3.74 5.53 6.31
C THR A 87 -2.43 5.06 5.66
N LEU A 88 -2.40 3.86 5.07
CA LEU A 88 -1.25 3.36 4.31
C LEU A 88 -0.93 4.24 3.09
N GLU A 89 -1.94 4.71 2.37
CA GLU A 89 -1.76 5.63 1.23
C GLU A 89 -1.20 6.99 1.68
N GLU A 90 -1.67 7.54 2.80
CA GLU A 90 -1.13 8.78 3.35
C GLU A 90 0.35 8.63 3.77
N MET A 91 0.70 7.51 4.42
CA MET A 91 2.10 7.22 4.78
C MET A 91 2.97 7.07 3.54
N HIS A 92 2.48 6.36 2.52
CA HIS A 92 3.14 6.19 1.24
C HIS A 92 3.40 7.55 0.55
N ALA A 93 2.40 8.44 0.51
CA ALA A 93 2.53 9.77 -0.07
C ALA A 93 3.59 10.61 0.65
N LYS A 94 3.57 10.63 1.99
CA LYS A 94 4.57 11.34 2.80
C LYS A 94 6.00 10.86 2.53
N MET A 95 6.20 9.55 2.43
CA MET A 95 7.52 8.99 2.14
C MET A 95 7.98 9.30 0.72
N LEU A 96 7.07 9.29 -0.26
CA LEU A 96 7.40 9.72 -1.63
C LEU A 96 7.82 11.18 -1.68
N GLU A 97 7.09 12.09 -1.01
CA GLU A 97 7.46 13.51 -0.92
C GLU A 97 8.87 13.67 -0.33
N TRP A 98 9.15 12.99 0.78
CA TRP A 98 10.46 13.02 1.40
C TRP A 98 11.57 12.51 0.48
N VAL A 99 11.36 11.37 -0.20
CA VAL A 99 12.34 10.80 -1.14
C VAL A 99 12.58 11.73 -2.33
N VAL A 100 11.55 12.36 -2.87
CA VAL A 100 11.68 13.34 -3.97
C VAL A 100 12.52 14.53 -3.52
N LEU A 101 12.23 15.10 -2.35
CA LEU A 101 13.00 16.23 -1.80
C LEU A 101 14.46 15.85 -1.54
N PHE A 102 14.70 14.65 -1.01
CA PHE A 102 16.04 14.12 -0.78
C PHE A 102 16.83 14.02 -2.10
N LEU A 103 16.25 13.39 -3.13
CA LEU A 103 16.89 13.23 -4.43
C LEU A 103 17.16 14.57 -5.12
N GLN A 104 16.23 15.53 -5.03
CA GLN A 104 16.41 16.89 -5.53
C GLN A 104 17.59 17.59 -4.84
N LYS A 105 17.71 17.45 -3.51
CA LYS A 105 18.81 18.04 -2.74
C LYS A 105 20.16 17.44 -3.12
N VAL A 106 20.24 16.12 -3.26
CA VAL A 106 21.47 15.41 -3.69
C VAL A 106 21.89 15.86 -5.08
N ARG A 107 20.95 15.95 -6.04
CA ARG A 107 21.24 16.44 -7.39
C ARG A 107 21.82 17.86 -7.37
N SER A 108 21.19 18.77 -6.63
CA SER A 108 21.66 20.16 -6.51
C SER A 108 23.08 20.23 -5.92
N TYR A 109 23.39 19.42 -4.90
CA TYR A 109 24.74 19.35 -4.31
C TYR A 109 25.79 18.90 -5.32
N ILE A 110 25.47 17.84 -6.09
CA ILE A 110 26.35 17.30 -7.12
C ILE A 110 26.63 18.35 -8.20
N GLU A 111 25.61 19.07 -8.69
CA GLU A 111 25.77 20.12 -9.70
C GLU A 111 26.66 21.28 -9.22
N VAL A 112 26.56 21.68 -7.95
CA VAL A 112 27.46 22.70 -7.36
C VAL A 112 28.88 22.17 -7.25
N SER A 113 29.07 20.93 -6.78
CA SER A 113 30.40 20.32 -6.65
C SER A 113 31.11 20.20 -8.00
N TYR A 114 30.41 19.81 -9.07
CA TYR A 114 30.97 19.79 -10.42
C TYR A 114 31.35 21.18 -10.92
N LYS A 115 30.58 22.23 -10.60
CA LYS A 115 30.98 23.61 -10.94
C LYS A 115 32.22 24.07 -10.18
N VAL A 116 32.38 23.70 -8.91
CA VAL A 116 33.54 24.10 -8.09
C VAL A 116 34.82 23.36 -8.50
N ILE A 117 34.73 22.09 -8.90
CA ILE A 117 35.91 21.29 -9.29
C ILE A 117 36.43 21.68 -10.69
N TYR A 118 35.55 22.10 -11.59
CA TYR A 118 35.88 22.37 -13.00
C TYR A 118 35.96 23.88 -13.33
N ILE A 119 36.09 24.73 -12.31
CA ILE A 119 36.48 26.15 -12.40
C ILE A 119 37.82 26.29 -11.69
#